data_AF-A0A2D9QAB1-F1
#
_entry.id   AF-A0A2D9QAB1-F1
#
_cell.length_a   1.000
_cell.length_b   1.000
_cell.length_c   1.000
_cell.angle_alpha   90.00
_cell.angle_beta   90.00
_cell.angle_gamma   90.00
#
_symmetry.space_group_name_H-M   'P 1'
#
loop_
_entity.id
_entity.type
_entity.pdbx_description
1 polymer ?
#
loop_
_entity_poly.entity_id
_entity_poly.type
_entity_poly.pdbx_seq_one_letter_code
_entity_poly.pdbx_strand_id
1 'polypeptide(L)'
;MNNQIFKNSKWILLLSFILIFSTISVSGNREIGGYVDQAESRFVRNVWNFIKNFKTSKNIGSHSWKYYQYYWAEPYEFTTSHKNYVDAMDLAYVAGHGNYHFIETNQSLGLGVDLRSVPQYGDTGDDLEFMIIESCYTVSSAPEKSNWWSDYNAMFGGLHQLVGFHTLSHSDNGIPNNYAGKLKNNGGVWQAWFDAVNEERFWIFNPSYYDPQYGSNYPYPGLASVIIGDGCANDRLGSYASDPAPGTSGMYTYWQY
;
A
#
# COMPACT_ATOMS: atom_id res chain seq x y z
N MET A 1 10.97 -37.44 -55.75
CA MET A 1 11.31 -36.56 -54.60
C MET A 1 10.76 -35.17 -54.91
N ASN A 2 10.29 -34.40 -53.93
CA ASN A 2 9.68 -33.04 -54.06
C ASN A 2 8.15 -32.95 -54.19
N ASN A 3 7.36 -33.45 -53.24
CA ASN A 3 5.98 -32.89 -53.08
C ASN A 3 5.29 -33.07 -51.72
N GLN A 4 6.00 -33.52 -50.67
CA GLN A 4 5.40 -33.73 -49.35
C GLN A 4 5.48 -32.49 -48.42
N ILE A 5 6.30 -31.49 -48.75
CA ILE A 5 6.56 -30.35 -47.85
C ILE A 5 5.44 -29.29 -47.87
N PHE A 6 4.65 -29.19 -48.96
CA PHE A 6 3.64 -28.12 -49.11
C PHE A 6 2.25 -28.42 -48.51
N LYS A 7 1.94 -29.65 -48.07
CA LYS A 7 0.62 -29.98 -47.51
C LYS A 7 0.41 -29.55 -46.05
N ASN A 8 1.49 -29.22 -45.33
CA ASN A 8 1.45 -28.89 -43.90
C ASN A 8 1.77 -27.42 -43.57
N SER A 9 1.94 -26.56 -44.58
CA SER A 9 2.34 -25.15 -44.41
C SER A 9 1.33 -24.30 -43.62
N LYS A 10 0.03 -24.65 -43.70
CA LYS A 10 -1.03 -23.95 -42.93
C LYS A 10 -0.92 -24.16 -41.42
N TRP A 11 -0.46 -25.33 -40.98
CA TRP A 11 -0.29 -25.65 -39.55
C TRP A 11 0.99 -25.05 -38.98
N ILE A 12 2.06 -24.99 -39.80
CA ILE A 12 3.33 -24.37 -39.42
C ILE A 12 3.14 -22.87 -39.19
N LEU A 13 2.43 -22.17 -40.10
CA LEU A 13 2.11 -20.74 -39.92
C LEU A 13 1.24 -20.44 -38.70
N LEU A 14 0.28 -21.31 -38.37
CA LEU A 14 -0.59 -21.14 -37.20
C LEU A 14 0.18 -21.32 -35.87
N LEU A 15 1.07 -22.32 -35.80
CA LEU A 15 1.95 -22.55 -34.65
C LEU A 15 2.99 -21.43 -34.48
N SER A 16 3.54 -20.90 -35.58
CA SER A 16 4.41 -19.73 -35.55
C SER A 16 3.67 -18.48 -35.06
N PHE A 17 2.40 -18.28 -35.43
CA PHE A 17 1.60 -17.16 -34.94
C PHE A 17 1.34 -17.25 -33.44
N ILE A 18 1.00 -18.44 -32.91
CA ILE A 18 0.76 -18.64 -31.47
C ILE A 18 2.04 -18.41 -30.64
N LEU A 19 3.20 -18.81 -31.15
CA LEU A 19 4.50 -18.62 -30.47
C LEU A 19 4.99 -17.17 -30.45
N ILE A 20 4.61 -16.34 -31.43
CA ILE A 20 4.97 -14.91 -31.49
C ILE A 20 4.15 -14.07 -30.50
N PHE A 21 2.94 -14.50 -30.13
CA PHE A 21 2.11 -13.81 -29.11
C PHE A 21 2.35 -14.28 -27.68
N SER A 22 3.10 -15.36 -27.47
CA SER A 22 3.62 -15.74 -26.15
C SER A 22 4.94 -15.02 -25.86
N THR A 23 4.93 -13.69 -25.91
CA THR A 23 5.97 -12.93 -25.19
C THR A 23 5.80 -13.27 -23.73
N ILE A 24 6.81 -13.89 -23.12
CA ILE A 24 6.91 -14.02 -21.67
C ILE A 24 6.91 -12.59 -21.16
N SER A 25 5.77 -12.11 -20.67
CA SER A 25 5.70 -10.85 -19.95
C SER A 25 6.62 -11.00 -18.75
N VAL A 26 7.82 -10.41 -18.84
CA VAL A 26 8.73 -10.34 -17.71
C VAL A 26 8.02 -9.47 -16.70
N SER A 27 7.53 -10.12 -15.65
CA SER A 27 6.88 -9.45 -14.56
C SER A 27 7.90 -8.52 -13.90
N GLY A 28 7.64 -7.21 -13.87
CA GLY A 28 8.49 -6.29 -13.10
C GLY A 28 8.51 -6.74 -11.64
N ASN A 29 9.70 -6.86 -11.05
CA ASN A 29 9.80 -7.14 -9.62
C ASN A 29 9.34 -5.89 -8.87
N ARG A 30 8.61 -6.12 -7.78
CA ARG A 30 8.09 -5.07 -6.91
C ARG A 30 8.33 -5.41 -5.46
N GLU A 31 8.71 -4.42 -4.69
CA GLU A 31 9.26 -4.50 -3.36
C GLU A 31 8.22 -4.02 -2.32
N ILE A 32 8.13 -4.75 -1.20
CA ILE A 32 7.30 -4.35 -0.07
C ILE A 32 8.16 -4.14 1.18
N GLY A 33 8.04 -2.98 1.81
CA GLY A 33 8.61 -2.66 3.11
C GLY A 33 7.57 -2.70 4.23
N GLY A 34 7.96 -3.19 5.39
CA GLY A 34 7.16 -3.16 6.63
C GLY A 34 7.87 -2.42 7.75
N TYR A 35 7.23 -1.43 8.37
CA TYR A 35 7.84 -0.60 9.41
C TYR A 35 6.94 -0.51 10.64
N VAL A 36 7.48 -0.89 11.80
CA VAL A 36 6.70 -1.09 13.04
C VAL A 36 7.10 -0.10 14.11
N ASP A 37 6.15 0.64 14.67
CA ASP A 37 6.39 1.43 15.89
C ASP A 37 6.78 0.53 17.08
N GLN A 38 7.83 0.93 17.81
CA GLN A 38 8.32 0.27 19.01
C GLN A 38 7.47 0.61 20.24
N ALA A 39 6.18 0.23 20.21
CA ALA A 39 5.21 0.55 21.25
C ALA A 39 4.40 -0.68 21.70
N GLU A 40 3.60 -1.26 20.81
CA GLU A 40 2.64 -2.29 21.15
C GLU A 40 2.76 -3.54 20.25
N SER A 41 2.53 -4.72 20.83
CA SER A 41 2.59 -5.99 20.07
C SER A 41 1.62 -6.06 18.89
N ARG A 42 0.54 -5.27 18.90
CA ARG A 42 -0.42 -5.21 17.78
C ARG A 42 0.20 -4.59 16.53
N PHE A 43 1.12 -3.63 16.63
CA PHE A 43 1.76 -3.06 15.44
C PHE A 43 2.65 -4.09 14.75
N VAL A 44 3.38 -4.90 15.52
CA VAL A 44 4.14 -6.05 15.00
C VAL A 44 3.22 -6.99 14.25
N ARG A 45 2.08 -7.35 14.86
CA ARG A 45 1.09 -8.22 14.22
C ARG A 45 0.51 -7.59 12.97
N ASN A 46 0.18 -6.31 12.98
CA ASN A 46 -0.43 -5.62 11.86
C ASN A 46 0.47 -5.63 10.63
N VAL A 47 1.70 -5.15 10.78
CA VAL A 47 2.68 -5.16 9.69
C VAL A 47 2.99 -6.59 9.26
N TRP A 48 3.26 -7.50 10.20
CA TRP A 48 3.56 -8.90 9.87
C TRP A 48 2.42 -9.58 9.11
N ASN A 49 1.17 -9.35 9.53
CA ASN A 49 -0.01 -9.91 8.90
C ASN A 49 -0.21 -9.40 7.47
N PHE A 50 0.18 -8.16 7.17
CA PHE A 50 0.23 -7.69 5.81
C PHE A 50 1.38 -8.37 5.03
N ILE A 51 2.64 -8.12 5.42
CA ILE A 51 3.80 -8.49 4.60
C ILE A 51 3.99 -10.00 4.43
N LYS A 52 3.56 -10.82 5.40
CA LYS A 52 3.68 -12.29 5.29
C LYS A 52 2.91 -12.86 4.10
N ASN A 53 1.88 -12.15 3.61
CA ASN A 53 1.14 -12.53 2.41
C ASN A 53 1.99 -12.48 1.12
N PHE A 54 3.12 -11.76 1.18
CA PHE A 54 4.08 -11.56 0.11
C PHE A 54 5.47 -12.16 0.45
N LYS A 55 5.54 -13.13 1.37
CA LYS A 55 6.80 -13.81 1.76
C LYS A 55 7.50 -14.52 0.61
N THR A 56 6.72 -14.99 -0.35
CA THR A 56 7.20 -15.52 -1.63
C THR A 56 6.66 -14.61 -2.72
N SER A 57 7.40 -14.44 -3.82
CA SER A 57 6.94 -13.68 -4.98
C SER A 57 5.51 -14.05 -5.38
N LYS A 58 4.67 -13.02 -5.56
CA LYS A 58 3.27 -13.12 -5.99
C LYS A 58 3.12 -12.38 -7.30
N ASN A 59 2.82 -13.12 -8.37
CA ASN A 59 2.47 -12.53 -9.65
C ASN A 59 1.05 -12.00 -9.57
N ILE A 60 0.90 -10.69 -9.75
CA ILE A 60 -0.36 -9.98 -9.79
C ILE A 60 -0.31 -9.14 -11.06
N GLY A 61 -1.19 -9.41 -12.03
CA GLY A 61 -1.12 -8.76 -13.35
C GLY A 61 0.26 -8.88 -14.00
N SER A 62 0.86 -7.75 -14.37
CA SER A 62 2.21 -7.67 -14.97
C SER A 62 3.34 -7.49 -13.96
N HIS A 63 3.08 -7.61 -12.65
CA HIS A 63 4.05 -7.36 -11.59
C HIS A 63 4.21 -8.55 -10.62
N SER A 64 5.41 -8.66 -10.03
CA SER A 64 5.82 -9.75 -9.14
C SER A 64 6.22 -9.15 -7.80
N TRP A 65 5.32 -9.25 -6.83
CA TRP A 65 5.44 -8.59 -5.53
C TRP A 65 6.05 -9.51 -4.47
N LYS A 66 7.01 -9.00 -3.71
CA LYS A 66 7.61 -9.71 -2.58
C LYS A 66 8.03 -8.72 -1.49
N TYR A 67 7.84 -9.07 -0.22
CA TYR A 67 8.40 -8.24 0.84
C TYR A 67 9.93 -8.39 0.92
N TYR A 68 10.60 -7.27 1.14
CA TYR A 68 12.06 -7.14 1.21
C TYR A 68 12.53 -6.63 2.57
N GLN A 69 11.79 -5.68 3.14
CA GLN A 69 12.17 -5.02 4.38
C GLN A 69 11.14 -5.28 5.48
N TYR A 70 11.62 -5.50 6.70
CA TYR A 70 10.79 -5.57 7.90
C TYR A 70 11.59 -5.07 9.11
N TYR A 71 11.32 -3.83 9.52
CA TYR A 71 12.09 -3.14 10.54
C TYR A 71 11.21 -2.62 11.67
N TRP A 72 11.84 -2.47 12.83
CA TRP A 72 11.37 -1.50 13.81
C TRP A 72 11.60 -0.12 13.22
N ALA A 73 10.53 0.65 13.11
CA ALA A 73 10.55 1.96 12.50
C ALA A 73 11.51 2.88 13.27
N GLU A 74 12.30 3.64 12.53
CA GLU A 74 13.15 4.70 13.06
C GLU A 74 13.06 5.94 12.14
N PRO A 75 13.15 7.18 12.66
CA PRO A 75 12.92 8.37 11.84
C PRO A 75 13.82 8.49 10.61
N TYR A 76 15.05 7.98 10.68
CA TYR A 76 16.01 8.05 9.57
C TYR A 76 15.57 7.23 8.35
N GLU A 77 14.77 6.18 8.54
CA GLU A 77 14.23 5.34 7.45
C GLU A 77 13.22 6.09 6.58
N PHE A 78 12.58 7.12 7.14
CA PHE A 78 11.63 7.99 6.45
C PHE A 78 12.26 9.32 6.01
N THR A 79 13.38 9.71 6.60
CA THR A 79 14.00 11.03 6.39
C THR A 79 15.35 10.91 5.71
N THR A 80 16.45 10.85 6.46
CA THR A 80 17.81 11.00 5.90
C THR A 80 18.27 9.81 5.05
N SER A 81 17.67 8.63 5.24
CA SER A 81 18.03 7.41 4.51
C SER A 81 16.86 6.84 3.70
N HIS A 82 15.80 7.61 3.44
CA HIS A 82 14.58 7.13 2.78
C HIS A 82 14.83 6.32 1.50
N LYS A 83 15.79 6.76 0.67
CA LYS A 83 16.27 6.10 -0.57
C LYS A 83 16.87 4.69 -0.40
N ASN A 84 17.10 4.24 0.84
CA ASN A 84 17.52 2.87 1.13
C ASN A 84 16.44 2.07 1.90
N TYR A 85 15.36 2.74 2.29
CA TYR A 85 14.31 2.19 3.14
C TYR A 85 12.95 2.45 2.52
N VAL A 86 12.15 3.36 3.10
CA VAL A 86 10.74 3.56 2.75
C VAL A 86 10.54 3.88 1.27
N ASP A 87 11.44 4.68 0.70
CA ASP A 87 11.34 5.16 -0.68
C ASP A 87 11.96 4.20 -1.70
N ALA A 88 12.73 3.21 -1.23
CA ALA A 88 13.34 2.19 -2.07
C ALA A 88 12.43 0.99 -2.34
N MET A 89 11.17 1.05 -1.88
CA MET A 89 10.17 0.00 -2.01
C MET A 89 9.01 0.54 -2.84
N ASP A 90 8.39 -0.27 -3.71
CA ASP A 90 7.16 0.16 -4.40
C ASP A 90 5.94 0.29 -3.47
N LEU A 91 5.95 -0.43 -2.34
CA LEU A 91 4.91 -0.31 -1.32
C LEU A 91 5.49 -0.37 0.09
N ALA A 92 5.21 0.65 0.90
CA ALA A 92 5.54 0.69 2.32
C ALA A 92 4.28 0.52 3.18
N TYR A 93 4.31 -0.43 4.11
CA TYR A 93 3.25 -0.64 5.10
C TYR A 93 3.77 -0.31 6.50
N VAL A 94 3.16 0.69 7.13
CA VAL A 94 3.56 1.21 8.43
C VAL A 94 2.43 1.01 9.42
N ALA A 95 2.72 0.50 10.61
CA ALA A 95 1.75 0.47 11.70
C ALA A 95 2.37 1.03 12.99
N GLY A 96 1.61 1.88 13.66
CA GLY A 96 2.07 2.55 14.88
C GLY A 96 1.03 3.46 15.48
N HIS A 97 1.42 4.13 16.56
CA HIS A 97 0.69 5.30 17.00
C HIS A 97 0.89 6.47 16.01
N GLY A 98 0.04 7.47 16.13
CA GLY A 98 0.12 8.63 15.26
C GLY A 98 -0.85 9.70 15.69
N ASN A 99 -0.70 10.82 14.99
CA ASN A 99 -1.49 12.01 15.14
C ASN A 99 -1.56 12.71 13.78
N TYR A 100 -2.23 13.87 13.70
CA TYR A 100 -2.33 14.68 12.48
C TYR A 100 -0.97 14.84 11.79
N HIS A 101 -0.81 14.15 10.66
CA HIS A 101 0.40 14.12 9.82
C HIS A 101 1.67 13.57 10.51
N PHE A 102 1.54 12.84 11.61
CA PHE A 102 2.68 12.35 12.39
C PHE A 102 2.58 10.84 12.63
N ILE A 103 3.65 10.12 12.31
CA ILE A 103 3.79 8.69 12.65
C ILE A 103 4.75 8.57 13.82
N GLU A 104 4.33 7.90 14.90
CA GLU A 104 5.26 7.51 15.96
C GLU A 104 6.07 6.30 15.51
N THR A 105 7.39 6.35 15.67
CA THR A 105 8.31 5.25 15.30
C THR A 105 8.88 4.54 16.52
N ASN A 106 9.01 5.28 17.63
CA ASN A 106 9.37 4.72 18.91
C ASN A 106 8.73 5.52 20.05
N GLN A 107 7.59 5.03 20.53
CA GLN A 107 6.84 5.67 21.62
C GLN A 107 7.66 5.83 22.91
N SER A 108 8.48 4.84 23.26
CA SER A 108 9.24 4.89 24.52
C SER A 108 10.26 6.04 24.56
N LEU A 109 10.71 6.48 23.39
CA LEU A 109 11.66 7.58 23.21
C LEU A 109 10.99 8.87 22.71
N GLY A 110 9.68 8.85 22.46
CA GLY A 110 8.94 9.97 21.87
C GLY A 110 9.42 10.35 20.47
N LEU A 111 9.91 9.36 19.71
CA LEU A 111 10.43 9.57 18.35
C LEU A 111 9.32 9.32 17.32
N GLY A 112 9.36 10.11 16.25
CA GLY A 112 8.50 9.89 15.11
C GLY A 112 8.82 10.81 13.96
N VAL A 113 7.93 10.83 12.98
CA VAL A 113 8.12 11.46 11.68
C VAL A 113 6.92 12.35 11.38
N ASP A 114 7.20 13.62 11.13
CA ASP A 114 6.22 14.56 10.60
C ASP A 114 6.22 14.50 9.07
N LEU A 115 5.13 13.96 8.51
CA LEU A 115 4.92 13.77 7.07
C LEU A 115 4.89 15.07 6.27
N ARG A 116 4.78 16.22 6.95
CA ARG A 116 4.87 17.54 6.29
C ARG A 116 6.31 17.94 5.96
N SER A 117 7.28 17.22 6.52
CA SER A 117 8.71 17.56 6.49
C SER A 117 9.60 16.44 5.95
N VAL A 118 9.00 15.31 5.55
CA VAL A 118 9.73 14.23 4.88
C VAL A 118 10.23 14.68 3.51
N PRO A 119 11.31 14.07 3.00
CA PRO A 119 11.70 14.24 1.60
C PRO A 119 10.59 13.77 0.65
N GLN A 120 10.76 14.12 -0.62
CA GLN A 120 9.92 13.60 -1.70
C GLN A 120 10.07 12.09 -1.79
N TYR A 121 8.94 11.39 -1.94
CA TYR A 121 8.86 9.96 -2.21
C TYR A 121 8.35 9.68 -3.62
N GLY A 122 8.84 8.60 -4.22
CA GLY A 122 8.62 8.24 -5.62
C GLY A 122 9.30 9.23 -6.59
N ASP A 123 10.35 9.93 -6.15
CA ASP A 123 11.10 10.83 -7.03
C ASP A 123 12.13 10.07 -7.90
N THR A 124 12.66 10.70 -8.94
CA THR A 124 13.48 10.02 -9.96
C THR A 124 14.67 9.25 -9.37
N GLY A 125 14.59 7.92 -9.41
CA GLY A 125 15.63 6.99 -8.91
C GLY A 125 15.20 6.18 -7.69
N ASP A 126 14.09 6.56 -7.07
CA ASP A 126 13.37 5.87 -6.01
C ASP A 126 11.96 5.53 -6.54
N ASP A 127 11.27 4.53 -5.96
CA ASP A 127 10.10 3.92 -6.61
C ASP A 127 8.89 3.71 -5.70
N LEU A 128 8.79 4.44 -4.58
CA LEU A 128 7.59 4.32 -3.73
C LEU A 128 6.32 4.84 -4.41
N GLU A 129 5.50 3.88 -4.82
CA GLU A 129 4.18 4.12 -5.39
C GLU A 129 3.11 4.24 -4.29
N PHE A 130 3.17 3.37 -3.29
CA PHE A 130 2.08 3.21 -2.33
C PHE A 130 2.57 3.23 -0.88
N MET A 131 2.15 4.24 -0.11
CA MET A 131 2.38 4.30 1.33
C MET A 131 1.09 4.02 2.08
N ILE A 132 1.09 2.99 2.91
CA ILE A 132 -0.06 2.59 3.73
C ILE A 132 0.32 2.78 5.18
N ILE A 133 -0.40 3.65 5.88
CA ILE A 133 -0.18 3.97 7.29
C ILE A 133 -1.41 3.54 8.09
N GLU A 134 -1.27 2.42 8.77
CA GLU A 134 -2.22 1.94 9.78
C GLU A 134 -1.94 2.63 11.12
N SER A 135 -2.32 3.90 11.20
CA SER A 135 -2.11 4.75 12.37
C SER A 135 -3.20 5.82 12.50
N CYS A 136 -3.40 6.34 13.71
CA CYS A 136 -4.45 7.31 14.02
C CYS A 136 -4.19 8.66 13.35
N TYR A 137 -5.21 9.24 12.69
CA TYR A 137 -5.21 10.62 12.20
C TYR A 137 -4.07 11.00 11.22
N THR A 138 -3.34 10.05 10.65
CA THR A 138 -2.15 10.35 9.83
C THR A 138 -2.49 10.86 8.43
N VAL A 139 -3.63 10.43 7.88
CA VAL A 139 -4.05 10.73 6.51
C VAL A 139 -5.30 11.61 6.53
N SER A 140 -5.10 12.91 6.70
CA SER A 140 -6.16 13.91 6.76
C SER A 140 -6.99 13.95 5.48
N SER A 141 -8.27 14.30 5.62
CA SER A 141 -9.27 14.33 4.55
C SER A 141 -9.78 15.75 4.31
N ALA A 142 -10.44 15.98 3.17
CA ALA A 142 -10.91 17.31 2.77
C ALA A 142 -11.83 18.03 3.79
N PRO A 143 -12.73 17.35 4.53
CA PRO A 143 -13.57 18.00 5.54
C PRO A 143 -12.80 18.59 6.73
N GLU A 144 -11.59 18.11 7.01
CA GLU A 144 -10.81 18.54 8.18
C GLU A 144 -10.05 19.85 7.92
N LYS A 145 -9.72 20.11 6.65
CA LYS A 145 -8.95 21.29 6.24
C LYS A 145 -9.20 21.63 4.77
N SER A 146 -9.57 22.88 4.49
CA SER A 146 -9.89 23.34 3.12
C SER A 146 -8.71 23.24 2.14
N ASN A 147 -7.48 23.31 2.64
CA ASN A 147 -6.23 23.10 1.89
C ASN A 147 -5.51 21.83 2.35
N TRP A 148 -6.25 20.74 2.60
CA TRP A 148 -5.73 19.45 3.09
C TRP A 148 -4.47 18.96 2.34
N TRP A 149 -4.38 19.19 1.03
CA TRP A 149 -3.26 18.74 0.19
C TRP A 149 -1.93 19.42 0.55
N SER A 150 -1.95 20.63 1.10
CA SER A 150 -0.72 21.40 1.33
C SER A 150 0.22 20.71 2.31
N ASP A 151 -0.33 19.92 3.23
CA ASP A 151 0.44 19.20 4.25
C ASP A 151 1.25 18.04 3.64
N TYR A 152 0.87 17.57 2.45
CA TYR A 152 1.52 16.44 1.77
C TYR A 152 2.43 16.89 0.62
N ASN A 153 2.57 18.20 0.38
CA ASN A 153 3.30 18.71 -0.77
C ASN A 153 4.78 18.33 -0.82
N ALA A 154 5.43 18.23 0.35
CA ALA A 154 6.84 17.83 0.41
C ALA A 154 7.02 16.33 0.09
N MET A 155 6.03 15.50 0.42
CA MET A 155 6.10 14.04 0.34
C MET A 155 5.82 13.49 -1.07
N PHE A 156 4.96 14.15 -1.85
CA PHE A 156 4.57 13.65 -3.18
C PHE A 156 5.61 14.03 -4.25
N GLY A 157 6.66 13.23 -4.40
CA GLY A 157 7.68 13.33 -5.47
C GLY A 157 7.28 12.62 -6.77
N GLY A 158 6.64 11.47 -6.60
CA GLY A 158 5.93 10.69 -7.61
C GLY A 158 5.04 9.63 -6.93
N LEU A 159 4.84 9.73 -5.61
CA LEU A 159 3.95 8.85 -4.87
C LEU A 159 2.52 8.83 -5.46
N HIS A 160 2.01 7.63 -5.71
CA HIS A 160 0.68 7.43 -6.26
C HIS A 160 -0.41 7.58 -5.20
N GLN A 161 -0.27 6.89 -4.06
CA GLN A 161 -1.30 6.87 -3.02
C GLN A 161 -0.70 6.83 -1.63
N LEU A 162 -1.16 7.74 -0.77
CA LEU A 162 -1.01 7.68 0.67
C LEU A 162 -2.35 7.25 1.29
N VAL A 163 -2.39 6.07 1.89
CA VAL A 163 -3.59 5.42 2.42
C VAL A 163 -3.48 5.29 3.94
N GLY A 164 -4.56 5.52 4.68
CA GLY A 164 -4.56 5.34 6.14
C GLY A 164 -5.89 5.68 6.80
N PHE A 165 -5.83 6.26 7.99
CA PHE A 165 -7.01 6.74 8.73
C PHE A 165 -6.98 8.25 8.91
N HIS A 166 -8.15 8.87 8.82
CA HIS A 166 -8.34 10.28 9.20
C HIS A 166 -8.94 10.43 10.62
N THR A 167 -9.26 9.31 11.28
CA THR A 167 -9.75 9.30 12.67
C THR A 167 -8.85 8.51 13.59
N LEU A 168 -9.24 8.43 14.87
CA LEU A 168 -8.71 7.43 15.79
C LEU A 168 -8.91 6.05 15.16
N SER A 169 -7.85 5.24 15.17
CA SER A 169 -7.88 3.86 14.73
C SER A 169 -7.30 2.97 15.82
N HIS A 170 -8.07 1.95 16.18
CA HIS A 170 -7.57 0.85 16.95
C HIS A 170 -7.96 -0.44 16.23
N SER A 171 -7.11 -0.82 15.27
CA SER A 171 -7.18 -2.06 14.53
C SER A 171 -6.12 -3.06 15.00
N ASP A 172 -6.41 -4.34 14.79
CA ASP A 172 -5.49 -5.47 14.94
C ASP A 172 -5.59 -6.34 13.67
N ASN A 173 -5.34 -7.64 13.81
CA ASN A 173 -5.11 -8.63 12.75
C ASN A 173 -6.04 -8.67 11.52
N GLY A 174 -7.28 -8.17 11.58
CA GLY A 174 -8.27 -8.38 10.52
C GLY A 174 -8.01 -7.56 9.26
N ILE A 175 -7.79 -6.24 9.40
CA ILE A 175 -7.56 -5.33 8.28
C ILE A 175 -6.34 -5.73 7.43
N PRO A 176 -5.15 -5.98 8.01
CA PRO A 176 -3.94 -6.22 7.22
C PRO A 176 -4.04 -7.48 6.34
N ASN A 177 -4.62 -8.56 6.85
CA ASN A 177 -4.80 -9.80 6.08
C ASN A 177 -5.85 -9.64 4.97
N ASN A 178 -6.98 -9.01 5.29
CA ASN A 178 -8.07 -8.79 4.33
C ASN A 178 -7.62 -7.86 3.21
N TYR A 179 -6.89 -6.80 3.56
CA TYR A 179 -6.31 -5.86 2.62
C TYR A 179 -5.31 -6.54 1.68
N ALA A 180 -4.31 -7.26 2.23
CA ALA A 180 -3.35 -8.01 1.42
C ALA A 180 -4.03 -9.05 0.50
N GLY A 181 -5.09 -9.71 0.99
CA GLY A 181 -5.91 -10.63 0.20
C GLY A 181 -6.54 -9.96 -1.03
N LYS A 182 -7.12 -8.78 -0.84
CA LYS A 182 -7.74 -7.99 -1.92
C LYS A 182 -6.72 -7.48 -2.93
N LEU A 183 -5.56 -6.99 -2.46
CA LEU A 183 -4.47 -6.58 -3.35
C LEU A 183 -3.95 -7.74 -4.22
N LYS A 184 -3.77 -8.94 -3.63
CA LYS A 184 -3.39 -10.16 -4.37
C LYS A 184 -4.40 -10.56 -5.45
N ASN A 185 -5.68 -10.26 -5.23
CA ASN A 185 -6.74 -10.43 -6.23
C ASN A 185 -6.80 -9.27 -7.23
N ASN A 186 -5.75 -8.45 -7.29
CA ASN A 186 -5.62 -7.28 -8.14
C ASN A 186 -6.71 -6.23 -7.90
N GLY A 187 -7.19 -6.10 -6.65
CA GLY A 187 -8.06 -5.00 -6.24
C GLY A 187 -7.37 -3.64 -6.39
N GLY A 188 -8.17 -2.57 -6.50
CA GLY A 188 -7.64 -1.20 -6.46
C GLY A 188 -7.03 -0.90 -5.09
N VAL A 189 -5.91 -0.20 -5.04
CA VAL A 189 -5.10 -0.04 -3.82
C VAL A 189 -5.90 0.59 -2.68
N TRP A 190 -6.36 1.84 -2.81
CA TRP A 190 -7.15 2.47 -1.76
C TRP A 190 -8.54 1.84 -1.58
N GLN A 191 -9.15 1.31 -2.64
CA GLN A 191 -10.46 0.66 -2.54
C GLN A 191 -10.38 -0.60 -1.68
N ALA A 192 -9.32 -1.40 -1.86
CA ALA A 192 -9.07 -2.59 -1.06
C ALA A 192 -8.88 -2.25 0.43
N TRP A 193 -8.26 -1.09 0.73
CA TRP A 193 -8.13 -0.60 2.11
C TRP A 193 -9.49 -0.25 2.70
N PHE A 194 -10.29 0.54 1.97
CA PHE A 194 -11.63 0.94 2.40
C PHE A 194 -12.52 -0.28 2.65
N ASP A 195 -12.48 -1.27 1.75
CA ASP A 195 -13.23 -2.51 1.91
C ASP A 195 -12.74 -3.31 3.13
N ALA A 196 -11.43 -3.42 3.37
CA ALA A 196 -10.89 -4.11 4.52
C ALA A 196 -11.28 -3.45 5.85
N VAL A 197 -11.26 -2.11 5.90
CA VAL A 197 -11.72 -1.33 7.07
C VAL A 197 -13.22 -1.52 7.29
N ASN A 198 -14.03 -1.50 6.23
CA ASN A 198 -15.48 -1.72 6.32
C ASN A 198 -15.83 -3.14 6.79
N GLU A 199 -15.13 -4.15 6.29
CA GLU A 199 -15.29 -5.53 6.74
C GLU A 199 -14.97 -5.66 8.23
N GLU A 200 -13.86 -5.06 8.69
CA GLU A 200 -13.50 -5.06 10.11
C GLU A 200 -14.61 -4.41 10.96
N ARG A 201 -15.12 -3.24 10.53
CA ARG A 201 -16.27 -2.58 11.18
C ARG A 201 -17.49 -3.50 11.25
N PHE A 202 -17.80 -4.21 10.16
CA PHE A 202 -18.95 -5.11 10.13
C PHE A 202 -18.85 -6.23 11.17
N TRP A 203 -17.67 -6.85 11.32
CA TRP A 203 -17.46 -7.90 12.33
C TRP A 203 -17.55 -7.36 13.76
N ILE A 204 -17.04 -6.15 14.00
CA ILE A 204 -17.06 -5.50 15.31
C ILE A 204 -18.48 -5.11 15.76
N PHE A 205 -19.32 -4.65 14.83
CA PHE A 205 -20.71 -4.30 15.13
C PHE A 205 -21.68 -5.47 15.01
N ASN A 206 -21.19 -6.68 14.75
CA ASN A 206 -22.02 -7.87 14.78
C ASN A 206 -22.23 -8.31 16.25
N PRO A 207 -23.45 -8.20 16.81
CA PRO A 207 -23.71 -8.53 18.21
C PRO A 207 -23.54 -10.03 18.54
N SER A 208 -23.35 -10.86 17.52
CA SER A 208 -23.12 -12.31 17.66
C SER A 208 -21.64 -12.70 17.54
N TYR A 209 -20.76 -11.74 17.24
CA TYR A 209 -19.33 -12.00 17.07
C TYR A 209 -18.59 -11.83 18.41
N TYR A 210 -17.77 -12.81 18.76
CA TYR A 210 -16.94 -12.84 19.97
C TYR A 210 -15.50 -13.15 19.57
N ASP A 211 -14.57 -12.33 20.06
CA ASP A 211 -13.15 -12.57 19.88
C ASP A 211 -12.47 -13.03 21.16
N PRO A 212 -11.63 -14.08 21.09
CA PRO A 212 -10.94 -14.61 22.26
C PRO A 212 -9.97 -13.64 22.96
N GLN A 213 -9.45 -12.64 22.24
CA GLN A 213 -8.47 -11.65 22.72
C GLN A 213 -9.15 -10.37 23.26
N TYR A 214 -10.26 -9.93 22.66
CA TYR A 214 -10.92 -8.64 22.97
C TYR A 214 -12.35 -8.76 23.52
N GLY A 215 -12.94 -9.96 23.51
CA GLY A 215 -14.32 -10.19 23.95
C GLY A 215 -15.33 -9.46 23.07
N SER A 216 -16.36 -8.86 23.68
CA SER A 216 -17.39 -8.05 23.00
C SER A 216 -17.06 -6.55 22.96
N ASN A 217 -15.94 -6.13 23.56
CA ASN A 217 -15.48 -4.74 23.59
C ASN A 217 -14.38 -4.55 22.57
N TYR A 218 -14.76 -4.62 21.30
CA TYR A 218 -13.80 -4.51 20.22
C TYR A 218 -13.39 -3.05 19.99
N PRO A 219 -12.08 -2.80 19.82
CA PRO A 219 -11.61 -1.48 19.46
C PRO A 219 -12.06 -1.05 18.06
N TYR A 220 -12.43 0.22 17.93
CA TYR A 220 -12.95 0.84 16.71
C TYR A 220 -11.83 0.95 15.65
N PRO A 221 -11.98 0.39 14.44
CA PRO A 221 -10.88 0.38 13.47
C PRO A 221 -10.62 1.76 12.85
N GLY A 222 -11.52 2.73 13.06
CA GLY A 222 -11.41 4.08 12.49
C GLY A 222 -12.15 4.22 11.16
N LEU A 223 -12.06 5.41 10.58
CA LEU A 223 -12.57 5.75 9.25
C LEU A 223 -11.38 5.95 8.31
N ALA A 224 -11.39 5.21 7.21
CA ALA A 224 -10.31 5.23 6.23
C ALA A 224 -10.26 6.55 5.46
N SER A 225 -9.07 6.92 5.02
CA SER A 225 -8.81 8.03 4.12
C SER A 225 -7.69 7.67 3.15
N VAL A 226 -7.70 8.33 2.01
CA VAL A 226 -6.61 8.26 1.03
C VAL A 226 -6.36 9.63 0.43
N ILE A 227 -5.09 9.92 0.20
CA ILE A 227 -4.62 11.00 -0.65
C ILE A 227 -4.04 10.39 -1.93
N ILE A 228 -4.46 10.87 -3.09
CA ILE A 228 -4.15 10.28 -4.39
C ILE A 228 -3.49 11.31 -5.32
N GLY A 229 -2.37 10.92 -5.92
CA GLY A 229 -1.69 11.65 -6.99
C GLY A 229 -2.54 11.75 -8.27
N ASP A 230 -2.23 12.73 -9.12
CA ASP A 230 -2.99 12.92 -10.35
C ASP A 230 -2.92 11.68 -11.26
N GLY A 231 -4.08 11.21 -11.74
CA GLY A 231 -4.18 9.99 -12.58
C GLY A 231 -4.13 8.64 -11.85
N CYS A 232 -3.86 8.60 -10.54
CA CYS A 232 -3.56 7.35 -9.80
C CYS A 232 -4.77 6.64 -9.16
N ALA A 233 -6.03 7.08 -9.40
CA ALA A 233 -7.23 6.61 -8.68
C ALA A 233 -7.51 5.11 -8.80
N ASN A 234 -7.10 4.55 -9.93
CA ASN A 234 -7.47 3.21 -10.36
C ASN A 234 -6.31 2.24 -10.27
N ASP A 235 -5.21 2.63 -9.63
CA ASP A 235 -4.02 1.80 -9.51
C ASP A 235 -4.30 0.51 -8.77
N ARG A 236 -3.65 -0.53 -9.28
CA ARG A 236 -3.69 -1.90 -8.76
C ARG A 236 -2.26 -2.40 -8.72
N LEU A 237 -1.99 -3.35 -7.83
CA LEU A 237 -0.66 -3.97 -7.78
C LEU A 237 -0.25 -4.58 -9.13
N GLY A 238 -1.19 -5.07 -9.93
CA GLY A 238 -0.88 -5.67 -11.23
C GLY A 238 -0.83 -4.74 -12.43
N SER A 239 -1.20 -3.47 -12.27
CA SER A 239 -1.05 -2.40 -13.26
C SER A 239 -1.45 -1.07 -12.63
N TYR A 240 -0.60 -0.08 -12.76
CA TYR A 240 -0.82 1.28 -12.26
C TYR A 240 -0.31 2.31 -13.27
N ALA A 241 -0.68 3.58 -13.07
CA ALA A 241 -0.32 4.69 -13.95
C ALA A 241 1.21 4.92 -14.01
N SER A 242 1.66 5.87 -14.83
CA SER A 242 3.00 6.43 -14.66
C SER A 242 3.04 7.39 -13.49
N ASP A 243 4.22 7.58 -12.92
CA ASP A 243 4.46 8.47 -11.78
C ASP A 243 3.86 9.87 -12.06
N PRO A 244 3.02 10.40 -11.14
CA PRO A 244 2.55 11.77 -11.22
C PRO A 244 3.71 12.76 -11.13
N ALA A 245 3.51 13.97 -11.68
CA ALA A 245 4.48 15.04 -11.51
C ALA A 245 4.62 15.41 -10.01
N PRO A 246 5.83 15.78 -9.55
CA PRO A 246 6.04 16.17 -8.16
C PRO A 246 5.11 17.32 -7.70
N GLY A 247 4.68 17.26 -6.45
CA GLY A 247 3.87 18.27 -5.79
C GLY A 247 2.39 17.88 -5.69
N THR A 248 1.50 18.88 -5.65
CA THR A 248 0.08 18.70 -5.29
C THR A 248 -0.93 18.97 -6.39
N SER A 249 -0.44 19.23 -7.60
CA SER A 249 -1.33 19.53 -8.73
C SER A 249 -2.19 18.32 -9.08
N GLY A 250 -3.51 18.50 -9.15
CA GLY A 250 -4.44 17.44 -9.56
C GLY A 250 -4.75 16.39 -8.48
N MET A 251 -4.21 16.53 -7.27
CA MET A 251 -4.47 15.59 -6.18
C MET A 251 -5.94 15.62 -5.74
N TYR A 252 -6.45 14.46 -5.32
CA TYR A 252 -7.76 14.30 -4.71
C TYR A 252 -7.69 13.34 -3.54
N THR A 253 -8.77 13.33 -2.76
CA THR A 253 -8.90 12.49 -1.56
C THR A 253 -10.27 11.83 -1.54
N TYR A 254 -10.29 10.59 -1.03
CA TYR A 254 -11.52 9.91 -0.62
C TYR A 254 -11.42 9.62 0.87
N TRP A 255 -12.56 9.55 1.55
CA TRP A 255 -12.65 9.23 2.97
C TRP A 255 -13.97 8.54 3.29
N GLN A 256 -13.97 7.78 4.38
CA GLN A 256 -15.17 7.12 4.90
C GLN A 256 -15.94 8.02 5.87
N TYR A 257 -17.23 7.76 6.01
CA TYR A 257 -18.12 8.39 6.99
C TYR A 257 -18.56 7.40 8.07
#